data_AF-A0A6J4LJK6-F1
#
_entry.id   AF-A0A6J4LJK6-F1
#
_cell.length_a   1.000
_cell.length_b   1.000
_cell.length_c   1.000
_cell.angle_alpha   90.00
_cell.angle_beta   90.00
_cell.angle_gamma   90.00
#
_symmetry.space_group_name_H-M   'P 1'
#
loop_
_entity.id
_entity.type
_entity.pdbx_description
1 polymer ?
#
loop_
_entity_poly.entity_id
_entity_poly.type
_entity_poly.pdbx_seq_one_letter_code
_entity_poly.pdbx_strand_id
1 'polypeptide(L)'
;MKGIEVGEDDIRIGAGVTYSEFALILRAHLPEAVDYLLRIGNWQVRNAGTIGGNIANGSPVGDLAPALIALGAELELRRADRLRTLPLEKFFLAYRVQDREPGEFVRRVTVPKLAPTQVFRCFKVSKRFDEDISAVMGAFTLTLDGHAIAAARVAFGGMAAVPKRAAETEAALVGARLDEPASWDEALTAITRAFQPITDQRASAAYRAVVARNLVFKALTEIAGGDGRTSRLVGQCVTLQAAE
;
A
#
# COMPACT_ATOMS: atom_id res chain seq x y z
N MET A 1 -0.70 2.74 -23.01
CA MET A 1 -1.67 2.16 -22.05
C MET A 1 -1.08 1.00 -21.28
N LYS A 2 -0.45 0.02 -21.95
CA LYS A 2 0.36 -1.02 -21.31
C LYS A 2 1.84 -0.71 -21.52
N GLY A 3 2.67 -0.84 -20.49
CA GLY A 3 4.08 -0.42 -20.50
C GLY A 3 4.47 0.27 -19.19
N ILE A 4 5.76 0.22 -18.85
CA ILE A 4 6.33 0.84 -17.65
C ILE A 4 7.58 1.61 -18.09
N GLU A 5 7.68 2.87 -17.69
CA GLU A 5 8.85 3.72 -17.88
C GLU A 5 9.50 3.95 -16.52
N VAL A 6 10.77 3.59 -16.35
CA VAL A 6 11.56 3.92 -15.15
C VAL A 6 12.34 5.20 -15.47
N GLY A 7 11.95 6.31 -14.84
CA GLY A 7 12.64 7.59 -14.94
C GLY A 7 13.84 7.68 -14.00
N GLU A 8 14.38 8.89 -13.82
CA GLU A 8 15.41 9.17 -12.81
C GLU A 8 14.80 9.19 -11.41
N ASP A 9 13.74 9.99 -11.20
CA ASP A 9 13.07 10.16 -9.89
C ASP A 9 11.78 9.34 -9.73
N ASP A 10 11.22 8.80 -10.82
CA ASP A 10 9.88 8.18 -10.81
C ASP A 10 9.80 6.85 -11.57
N ILE A 11 8.67 6.15 -11.38
CA ILE A 11 8.26 4.96 -12.12
C ILE A 11 6.84 5.18 -12.64
N ARG A 12 6.69 5.23 -13.96
CA ARG A 12 5.41 5.50 -14.64
C ARG A 12 4.82 4.20 -15.16
N ILE A 13 3.67 3.83 -14.63
CA ILE A 13 3.00 2.54 -14.84
C ILE A 13 1.72 2.77 -15.65
N GLY A 14 1.68 2.26 -16.87
CA GLY A 14 0.48 2.34 -17.70
C GLY A 14 -0.70 1.56 -17.09
N ALA A 15 -1.92 2.09 -17.20
CA ALA A 15 -3.13 1.49 -16.61
C ALA A 15 -3.41 0.03 -17.03
N GLY A 16 -2.90 -0.40 -18.19
CA GLY A 16 -3.02 -1.76 -18.72
C GLY A 16 -1.93 -2.74 -18.29
N VAL A 17 -0.96 -2.30 -17.47
CA VAL A 17 0.06 -3.18 -16.86
C VAL A 17 -0.61 -4.14 -15.90
N THR A 18 -0.22 -5.42 -15.95
CA THR A 18 -0.76 -6.47 -15.07
C THR A 18 -0.03 -6.51 -13.72
N TYR A 19 -0.62 -7.13 -12.69
CA TYR A 19 0.10 -7.32 -11.42
C TYR A 19 1.38 -8.15 -11.61
N SER A 20 1.36 -9.17 -12.47
CA SER A 20 2.55 -9.98 -12.75
C SER A 20 3.68 -9.20 -13.43
N GLU A 21 3.34 -8.27 -14.33
CA GLU A 21 4.32 -7.36 -14.95
C GLU A 21 4.85 -6.35 -13.93
N PHE A 22 3.98 -5.79 -13.09
CA PHE A 22 4.38 -4.86 -12.03
C PHE A 22 5.27 -5.53 -10.97
N ALA A 23 5.07 -6.83 -10.67
CA ALA A 23 5.89 -7.59 -9.74
C ALA A 23 7.38 -7.60 -10.11
N LEU A 24 7.72 -7.58 -11.41
CA LEU A 24 9.10 -7.55 -11.88
C LEU A 24 9.79 -6.22 -11.55
N ILE A 25 9.04 -5.12 -11.61
CA ILE A 25 9.51 -3.77 -11.27
C ILE A 25 9.64 -3.60 -9.75
N LEU A 26 8.68 -4.12 -8.97
CA LEU A 26 8.82 -4.18 -7.52
C LEU A 26 10.08 -4.94 -7.10
N ARG A 27 10.40 -6.09 -7.73
CA ARG A 27 11.64 -6.83 -7.43
C ARG A 27 12.92 -6.00 -7.61
N ALA A 28 12.93 -5.05 -8.55
CA ALA A 28 14.09 -4.19 -8.82
C ALA A 28 14.15 -2.93 -7.93
N HIS A 29 13.01 -2.36 -7.55
CA HIS A 29 12.95 -1.03 -6.93
C HIS A 29 12.32 -0.97 -5.53
N LEU A 30 11.49 -1.96 -5.16
CA LEU A 30 10.78 -2.08 -3.87
C LEU A 30 10.64 -3.58 -3.52
N PRO A 31 11.76 -4.31 -3.33
CA PRO A 31 11.73 -5.77 -3.19
C PRO A 31 10.88 -6.23 -2.00
N GLU A 32 10.77 -5.43 -0.94
CA GLU A 32 9.90 -5.65 0.21
C GLU A 32 8.39 -5.52 -0.08
N ALA A 33 7.99 -5.01 -1.25
CA ALA A 33 6.59 -4.98 -1.69
C ALA A 33 6.20 -6.24 -2.51
N VAL A 34 7.16 -7.09 -2.89
CA VAL A 34 6.93 -8.24 -3.80
C VAL A 34 6.07 -9.31 -3.14
N ASP A 35 6.43 -9.78 -1.95
CA ASP A 35 5.68 -10.82 -1.23
C ASP A 35 4.24 -10.36 -0.92
N TYR A 36 4.08 -9.08 -0.64
CA TYR A 36 2.78 -8.44 -0.49
C TYR A 36 1.95 -8.53 -1.79
N LEU A 37 2.53 -8.15 -2.94
CA LEU A 37 1.84 -8.18 -4.23
C LEU A 37 1.49 -9.61 -4.67
N LEU A 38 2.35 -10.59 -4.36
CA LEU A 38 2.12 -12.00 -4.67
C LEU A 38 0.94 -12.62 -3.90
N ARG A 39 0.45 -11.95 -2.84
CA ARG A 39 -0.76 -12.34 -2.10
C ARG A 39 -2.05 -11.69 -2.64
N ILE A 40 -1.97 -10.88 -3.71
CA ILE A 40 -3.15 -10.31 -4.37
C ILE A 40 -3.75 -11.36 -5.32
N GLY A 41 -4.90 -11.93 -4.95
CA GLY A 41 -5.57 -12.99 -5.72
C GLY A 41 -4.71 -14.24 -5.91
N ASN A 42 -4.98 -15.00 -6.98
CA ASN A 42 -4.14 -16.08 -7.47
C ASN A 42 -3.29 -15.63 -8.68
N TRP A 43 -2.42 -16.51 -9.18
CA TRP A 43 -1.53 -16.23 -10.31
C TRP A 43 -2.31 -15.88 -11.59
N GLN A 44 -3.44 -16.53 -11.85
CA GLN A 44 -4.31 -16.27 -12.99
C GLN A 44 -4.90 -14.85 -12.93
N VAL A 45 -5.39 -14.44 -11.76
CA VAL A 45 -5.87 -13.07 -11.51
C VAL A 45 -4.73 -12.05 -11.66
N ARG A 46 -3.50 -12.37 -11.24
CA ARG A 46 -2.35 -11.45 -11.41
C ARG A 46 -1.89 -11.28 -12.85
N ASN A 47 -2.04 -12.31 -13.68
CA ASN A 47 -1.71 -12.28 -15.10
C ASN A 47 -2.74 -11.51 -15.96
N ALA A 48 -4.00 -11.43 -15.52
CA ALA A 48 -5.07 -10.76 -16.26
C ALA A 48 -5.48 -9.40 -15.67
N GLY A 49 -5.46 -9.26 -14.35
CA GLY A 49 -5.86 -8.04 -13.64
C GLY A 49 -4.81 -6.94 -13.77
N THR A 50 -5.27 -5.70 -13.97
CA THR A 50 -4.38 -4.56 -14.23
C THR A 50 -4.35 -3.55 -13.08
N ILE A 51 -3.24 -2.80 -13.02
CA ILE A 51 -3.01 -1.72 -12.05
C ILE A 51 -4.09 -0.63 -12.17
N GLY A 52 -4.39 -0.19 -13.41
CA GLY A 52 -5.45 0.78 -13.66
C GLY A 52 -6.84 0.22 -13.38
N GLY A 53 -7.07 -1.07 -13.63
CA GLY A 53 -8.32 -1.76 -13.29
C GLY A 53 -8.58 -1.84 -11.79
N ASN A 54 -7.54 -2.08 -10.98
CA ASN A 54 -7.63 -2.05 -9.52
C ASN A 54 -8.15 -0.69 -9.02
N ILE A 55 -7.49 0.38 -9.47
CA ILE A 55 -7.79 1.76 -9.07
C ILE A 55 -9.18 2.15 -9.57
N ALA A 56 -9.46 1.94 -10.85
CA ALA A 56 -10.73 2.27 -11.51
C ALA A 56 -11.97 1.53 -10.95
N ASN A 57 -11.76 0.42 -10.23
CA ASN A 57 -12.79 -0.34 -9.51
C ASN A 57 -13.16 0.27 -8.15
N GLY A 58 -12.30 1.12 -7.55
CA GLY A 58 -12.66 1.93 -6.38
C GLY A 58 -13.01 1.15 -5.11
N SER A 59 -12.51 -0.07 -4.94
CA SER A 59 -12.85 -0.93 -3.79
C SER A 59 -12.14 -0.47 -2.50
N PRO A 60 -12.85 -0.33 -1.36
CA PRO A 60 -12.23 0.01 -0.07
C PRO A 60 -11.31 -1.10 0.48
N VAL A 61 -11.48 -2.33 0.01
CA VAL A 61 -10.61 -3.48 0.32
C VAL A 61 -9.64 -3.79 -0.83
N GLY A 62 -9.45 -2.84 -1.76
CA GLY A 62 -8.45 -2.92 -2.80
C GLY A 62 -7.04 -2.83 -2.21
N ASP A 63 -6.24 -3.88 -2.43
CA ASP A 63 -4.90 -4.02 -1.85
C ASP A 63 -3.91 -2.97 -2.36
N LEU A 64 -3.90 -2.71 -3.67
CA LEU A 64 -2.88 -1.87 -4.31
C LEU A 64 -3.04 -0.37 -3.99
N ALA A 65 -4.27 0.15 -3.87
CA ALA A 65 -4.50 1.59 -3.71
C ALA A 65 -3.86 2.18 -2.42
N PRO A 66 -4.02 1.59 -1.21
CA PRO A 66 -3.31 2.07 -0.03
C PRO A 66 -1.78 1.95 -0.11
N ALA A 67 -1.23 1.02 -0.89
CA ALA A 67 0.23 0.88 -1.10
C ALA A 67 0.80 1.92 -2.07
N LEU A 68 -0.01 2.42 -3.01
CA LEU A 68 0.35 3.49 -3.93
C LEU A 68 0.12 4.89 -3.31
N ILE A 69 -0.90 5.04 -2.46
CA ILE A 69 -0.86 5.98 -1.33
C ILE A 69 0.29 5.49 -0.38
N ALA A 70 0.74 6.28 0.60
CA ALA A 70 2.00 6.03 1.32
C ALA A 70 3.27 6.15 0.44
N LEU A 71 3.44 5.37 -0.63
CA LEU A 71 4.50 5.63 -1.63
C LEU A 71 4.33 7.00 -2.29
N GLY A 72 3.09 7.47 -2.43
CA GLY A 72 2.79 8.81 -2.92
C GLY A 72 2.66 8.92 -4.42
N ALA A 73 2.02 7.91 -4.99
CA ALA A 73 1.65 7.89 -6.37
C ALA A 73 0.67 9.01 -6.75
N GLU A 74 0.87 9.56 -7.94
CA GLU A 74 -0.10 10.38 -8.64
C GLU A 74 -0.84 9.54 -9.68
N LEU A 75 -2.13 9.84 -9.85
CA LEU A 75 -3.00 9.23 -10.84
C LEU A 75 -3.17 10.19 -12.01
N GLU A 76 -2.99 9.69 -13.23
CA GLU A 76 -3.27 10.44 -14.46
C GLU A 76 -4.55 9.88 -15.11
N LEU A 77 -5.51 10.78 -15.31
CA LEU A 77 -6.79 10.52 -15.97
C LEU A 77 -6.79 11.17 -17.36
N ARG A 78 -7.44 10.51 -18.34
CA ARG A 78 -7.58 11.02 -19.73
C ARG A 78 -9.04 11.05 -20.16
N ARG A 79 -9.46 12.16 -20.76
CA ARG A 79 -10.76 12.36 -21.41
C ARG A 79 -10.57 13.04 -22.77
N ALA A 80 -10.79 12.31 -23.86
CA ALA A 80 -10.32 12.69 -25.19
C ALA A 80 -8.83 13.09 -25.13
N ASP A 81 -8.45 14.30 -25.55
CA ASP A 81 -7.06 14.76 -25.49
C ASP A 81 -6.70 15.57 -24.24
N ARG A 82 -7.65 15.72 -23.31
CA ARG A 82 -7.38 16.33 -21.99
C ARG A 82 -6.80 15.29 -21.04
N LEU A 83 -5.73 15.69 -20.36
CA LEU A 83 -5.12 14.96 -19.24
C LEU A 83 -5.34 15.76 -17.96
N ARG A 84 -5.59 15.08 -16.84
CA ARG A 84 -5.47 15.66 -15.51
C ARG A 84 -4.75 14.70 -14.57
N THR A 85 -3.96 15.27 -13.67
CA THR A 85 -3.19 14.54 -12.66
C THR A 85 -3.66 14.96 -11.28
N LEU A 86 -3.76 14.01 -10.36
CA LEU A 86 -4.13 14.22 -8.97
C LEU A 86 -3.41 13.21 -8.07
N PRO A 87 -3.12 13.54 -6.78
CA PRO A 87 -2.66 12.56 -5.81
C PRO A 87 -3.65 11.40 -5.71
N LEU A 88 -3.18 10.15 -5.70
CA LEU A 88 -4.06 8.98 -5.81
C LEU A 88 -5.13 8.91 -4.71
N GLU A 89 -4.87 9.40 -3.49
CA GLU A 89 -5.89 9.44 -2.44
C GLU A 89 -7.08 10.36 -2.75
N LYS A 90 -6.91 11.35 -3.64
CA LYS A 90 -7.99 12.27 -4.04
C LYS A 90 -8.95 11.65 -5.05
N PHE A 91 -8.57 10.56 -5.70
CA PHE A 91 -9.44 9.84 -6.63
C PHE A 91 -10.62 9.12 -5.94
N PHE A 92 -10.48 8.74 -4.67
CA PHE A 92 -11.51 7.99 -3.94
C PHE A 92 -12.33 8.93 -3.04
N LEU A 93 -13.51 9.33 -3.50
CA LEU A 93 -14.33 10.34 -2.81
C LEU A 93 -15.22 9.73 -1.72
N ALA A 94 -15.90 8.63 -2.03
CA ALA A 94 -16.76 7.90 -1.10
C ALA A 94 -16.89 6.43 -1.52
N TYR A 95 -17.60 5.61 -0.74
CA TYR A 95 -17.86 4.22 -1.12
C TYR A 95 -18.57 4.16 -2.49
N ARG A 96 -17.94 3.49 -3.46
CA ARG A 96 -18.36 3.41 -4.87
C ARG A 96 -18.41 4.74 -5.63
N VAL A 97 -17.84 5.83 -5.10
CA VAL A 97 -17.74 7.12 -5.80
C VAL A 97 -16.27 7.50 -5.98
N GLN A 98 -15.87 7.75 -7.21
CA GLN A 98 -14.52 8.21 -7.58
C GLN A 98 -14.61 9.56 -8.30
N ASP A 99 -13.53 10.33 -8.23
CA ASP A 99 -13.35 11.52 -9.06
C ASP A 99 -13.02 11.08 -10.51
N ARG A 100 -14.06 10.72 -11.28
CA ARG A 100 -13.96 10.31 -12.68
C ARG A 100 -15.12 10.88 -13.49
N GLU A 101 -14.81 11.72 -14.48
CA GLU A 101 -15.81 12.32 -15.36
C GLU A 101 -16.42 11.31 -16.37
N PRO A 102 -17.62 11.56 -16.90
CA PRO A 102 -18.15 10.82 -18.05
C PRO A 102 -17.22 10.88 -19.28
N GLY A 103 -16.80 9.71 -19.76
CA GLY A 103 -15.83 9.57 -20.86
C GLY A 103 -14.36 9.69 -20.43
N GLU A 104 -14.08 9.74 -19.13
CA GLU A 104 -12.72 9.74 -18.59
C GLU A 104 -12.29 8.34 -18.14
N PHE A 105 -11.01 8.01 -18.31
CA PHE A 105 -10.42 6.74 -17.88
C PHE A 105 -9.04 6.92 -17.23
N VAL A 106 -8.65 5.96 -16.40
CA VAL A 106 -7.30 5.89 -15.80
C VAL A 106 -6.28 5.58 -16.91
N ARG A 107 -5.34 6.49 -17.16
CA ARG A 107 -4.29 6.35 -18.18
C ARG A 107 -3.02 5.75 -17.61
N ARG A 108 -2.57 6.24 -16.46
CA ARG A 108 -1.25 5.95 -15.88
C ARG A 108 -1.27 6.23 -14.37
N VAL A 109 -0.35 5.59 -13.66
CA VAL A 109 0.05 5.91 -12.29
C VAL A 109 1.53 6.27 -12.31
N THR A 110 1.93 7.36 -11.66
CA THR A 110 3.35 7.72 -11.48
C THR A 110 3.69 7.54 -10.01
N VAL A 111 4.69 6.72 -9.69
CA VAL A 111 5.16 6.47 -8.32
C VAL A 111 6.55 7.09 -8.16
N PRO A 112 6.78 8.00 -7.21
CA PRO A 112 8.13 8.49 -6.95
C PRO A 112 9.01 7.36 -6.40
N LYS A 113 10.31 7.37 -6.73
CA LYS A 113 11.28 6.50 -6.08
C LYS A 113 11.49 6.98 -4.64
N LEU A 114 11.77 6.03 -3.75
CA LEU A 114 12.16 6.35 -2.39
C LEU A 114 13.53 7.03 -2.40
N ALA A 115 13.65 8.17 -1.71
CA ALA A 115 14.95 8.75 -1.38
C ALA A 115 15.75 7.79 -0.47
N PRO A 116 17.09 7.90 -0.39
CA PRO A 116 17.90 7.03 0.48
C PRO A 116 17.53 7.07 1.97
N THR A 117 16.90 8.15 2.43
CA THR A 117 16.37 8.32 3.80
C THR A 117 14.96 7.77 3.99
N GLN A 118 14.32 7.26 2.93
CA GLN A 118 12.95 6.76 2.98
C GLN A 118 12.88 5.24 3.02
N VAL A 119 12.03 4.74 3.90
CA VAL A 119 11.78 3.31 4.10
C VAL A 119 10.31 2.99 3.91
N PHE A 120 10.03 1.98 3.09
CA PHE A 120 8.66 1.50 2.84
C PHE A 120 8.41 0.15 3.52
N ARG A 121 7.20 -0.04 4.05
CA ARG A 121 6.68 -1.30 4.57
C ARG A 121 5.19 -1.41 4.23
N CYS A 122 4.72 -2.58 3.85
CA CYS A 122 3.30 -2.84 3.64
C CYS A 122 2.90 -4.24 4.10
N PHE A 123 1.68 -4.38 4.60
CA PHE A 123 1.18 -5.59 5.23
C PHE A 123 -0.26 -5.89 4.84
N LYS A 124 -0.57 -7.19 4.74
CA LYS A 124 -1.89 -7.73 4.44
C LYS A 124 -2.30 -8.73 5.52
N VAL A 125 -3.44 -8.47 6.15
CA VAL A 125 -4.07 -9.36 7.14
C VAL A 125 -5.43 -9.83 6.61
N SER A 126 -5.56 -11.14 6.51
CA SER A 126 -6.68 -11.88 5.92
C SER A 126 -6.82 -13.22 6.64
N LYS A 127 -7.94 -13.94 6.47
CA LYS A 127 -8.18 -15.22 7.18
C LYS A 127 -7.28 -16.34 6.66
N ARG A 128 -7.07 -16.38 5.34
CA ARG A 128 -6.09 -17.23 4.67
C ARG A 128 -4.91 -16.37 4.21
N PHE A 129 -3.71 -16.94 4.20
CA PHE A 129 -2.50 -16.19 3.86
C PHE A 129 -2.49 -15.76 2.38
N ASP A 130 -2.72 -16.70 1.47
CA ASP A 130 -2.80 -16.49 0.02
C ASP A 130 -4.23 -16.45 -0.50
N GLU A 131 -4.42 -15.78 -1.63
CA GLU A 131 -5.69 -15.72 -2.38
C GLU A 131 -6.90 -15.39 -1.48
N ASP A 132 -6.78 -14.37 -0.63
CA ASP A 132 -7.86 -13.90 0.23
C ASP A 132 -8.00 -12.38 0.15
N ILE A 133 -9.16 -11.86 0.51
CA ILE A 133 -9.45 -10.43 0.54
C ILE A 133 -9.07 -9.89 1.91
N SER A 134 -8.28 -8.81 1.92
CA SER A 134 -7.79 -8.16 3.13
C SER A 134 -8.92 -7.74 4.07
N ALA A 135 -8.83 -8.19 5.33
CA ALA A 135 -9.57 -7.59 6.43
C ALA A 135 -8.95 -6.23 6.77
N VAL A 136 -7.62 -6.18 6.90
CA VAL A 136 -6.86 -4.94 7.05
C VAL A 136 -5.64 -4.99 6.13
N MET A 137 -5.41 -3.90 5.42
CA MET A 137 -4.18 -3.63 4.68
C MET A 137 -3.59 -2.34 5.25
N GLY A 138 -2.30 -2.31 5.58
CA GLY A 138 -1.59 -1.09 6.01
C GLY A 138 -0.30 -0.89 5.22
N ALA A 139 -0.03 0.35 4.82
CA ALA A 139 1.17 0.79 4.11
C ALA A 139 1.81 1.99 4.82
N PHE A 140 3.14 2.00 4.85
CA PHE A 140 3.95 2.91 5.66
C PHE A 140 5.17 3.34 4.85
N THR A 141 5.30 4.65 4.61
CA THR A 141 6.54 5.27 4.12
C THR A 141 7.01 6.24 5.19
N LEU A 142 8.19 6.02 5.76
CA LEU A 142 8.80 6.95 6.72
C LEU A 142 10.04 7.57 6.09
N THR A 143 10.22 8.88 6.22
CA THR A 143 11.49 9.57 5.97
C THR A 143 12.22 9.68 7.30
N LEU A 144 13.46 9.22 7.35
CA LEU A 144 14.28 9.16 8.57
C LEU A 144 15.37 10.24 8.56
N ASP A 145 15.63 10.79 9.74
CA ASP A 145 16.81 11.61 10.06
C ASP A 145 17.54 10.93 11.24
N GLY A 146 18.56 10.14 10.92
CA GLY A 146 19.14 9.17 11.85
C GLY A 146 18.08 8.18 12.35
N HIS A 147 17.82 8.19 13.66
CA HIS A 147 16.74 7.39 14.27
C HIS A 147 15.41 8.13 14.41
N ALA A 148 15.35 9.45 14.16
CA ALA A 148 14.11 10.22 14.22
C ALA A 148 13.31 10.08 12.92
N ILE A 149 11.99 10.09 13.03
CA ILE A 149 11.08 10.12 11.88
C ILE A 149 10.82 11.58 11.50
N ALA A 150 11.40 12.03 10.39
CA ALA A 150 11.25 13.40 9.89
C ALA A 150 9.92 13.62 9.15
N ALA A 151 9.40 12.57 8.49
CA ALA A 151 8.07 12.58 7.88
C ALA A 151 7.48 11.18 7.86
N ALA A 152 6.15 11.07 7.94
CA ALA A 152 5.44 9.81 7.88
C ALA A 152 4.29 9.88 6.88
N ARG A 153 4.08 8.79 6.14
CA ARG A 153 2.87 8.58 5.34
C ARG A 153 2.33 7.17 5.57
N VAL A 154 1.11 7.11 6.06
CA VAL A 154 0.49 5.90 6.61
C VAL A 154 -0.91 5.77 6.00
N ALA A 155 -1.15 4.72 5.23
CA ALA A 155 -2.40 4.50 4.51
C ALA A 155 -2.98 3.11 4.78
N PHE A 156 -4.31 3.02 4.81
CA PHE A 156 -5.01 1.77 5.10
C PHE A 156 -6.12 1.44 4.10
N GLY A 157 -6.28 0.15 3.84
CA GLY A 157 -7.42 -0.47 3.16
C GLY A 157 -8.22 -1.36 4.13
N GLY A 158 -9.52 -1.48 3.89
CA GLY A 158 -10.45 -2.26 4.75
C GLY A 158 -10.83 -1.57 6.07
N MET A 159 -10.37 -0.35 6.31
CA MET A 159 -10.61 0.41 7.55
C MET A 159 -11.65 1.54 7.40
N ALA A 160 -12.05 1.89 6.19
CA ALA A 160 -13.02 2.95 5.89
C ALA A 160 -13.75 2.69 4.56
N ALA A 161 -14.68 3.59 4.21
CA ALA A 161 -15.44 3.59 2.95
C ALA A 161 -14.57 3.74 1.68
N VAL A 162 -13.34 4.24 1.82
CA VAL A 162 -12.32 4.44 0.79
C VAL A 162 -10.94 4.13 1.37
N PRO A 163 -9.93 3.75 0.55
CA PRO A 163 -8.54 3.72 1.02
C PRO A 163 -8.10 5.15 1.36
N LYS A 164 -7.58 5.38 2.58
CA LYS A 164 -7.19 6.72 3.05
C LYS A 164 -5.96 6.72 3.94
N ARG A 165 -5.37 7.91 4.10
CA ARG A 165 -4.30 8.20 5.05
C ARG A 165 -4.79 8.32 6.49
N ALA A 166 -3.92 8.01 7.44
CA ALA A 166 -4.14 8.17 8.87
C ALA A 166 -3.43 9.44 9.38
N ALA A 167 -3.94 10.62 9.01
CA ALA A 167 -3.22 11.90 9.19
C ALA A 167 -2.81 12.19 10.65
N GLU A 168 -3.64 11.83 11.64
CA GLU A 168 -3.31 11.96 13.07
C GLU A 168 -2.14 11.04 13.47
N THR A 169 -2.12 9.80 12.96
CA THR A 169 -1.00 8.86 13.14
C THR A 169 0.26 9.37 12.45
N GLU A 170 0.14 9.93 11.25
CA GLU A 170 1.27 10.53 10.53
C GLU A 170 1.89 11.69 11.31
N ALA A 171 1.05 12.59 11.86
CA ALA A 171 1.50 13.71 12.68
C ALA A 171 2.16 13.24 13.99
N ALA A 172 1.57 12.25 14.67
CA ALA A 172 2.11 11.67 15.90
C ALA A 172 3.42 10.86 15.70
N LEU A 173 3.73 10.47 14.47
CA LEU A 173 5.01 9.82 14.14
C LEU A 173 6.14 10.82 13.89
N VAL A 174 5.85 12.08 13.52
CA VAL A 174 6.91 13.07 13.29
C VAL A 174 7.60 13.41 14.60
N GLY A 175 8.92 13.27 14.64
CA GLY A 175 9.75 13.44 15.83
C GLY A 175 9.83 12.19 16.73
N ALA A 176 9.03 11.15 16.50
CA ALA A 176 9.19 9.87 17.19
C ALA A 176 10.50 9.18 16.76
N ARG A 177 11.06 8.36 17.65
CA ARG A 177 12.42 7.81 17.54
C ARG A 177 12.40 6.28 17.49
N LEU A 178 13.05 5.70 16.49
CA LEU A 178 13.06 4.26 16.21
C LEU A 178 13.82 3.44 17.26
N ASP A 179 14.78 4.06 17.93
CA ASP A 179 15.57 3.52 19.04
C ASP A 179 14.89 3.69 20.41
N GLU A 180 13.76 4.41 20.47
CA GLU A 180 12.99 4.67 21.69
C GLU A 180 11.51 4.27 21.52
N PRO A 181 11.15 2.97 21.69
CA PRO A 181 9.79 2.49 21.42
C PRO A 181 8.67 3.16 22.22
N ALA A 182 8.98 3.74 23.39
CA ALA A 182 8.04 4.52 24.19
C ALA A 182 7.58 5.81 23.48
N SER A 183 8.37 6.35 22.54
CA SER A 183 7.99 7.52 21.74
C SER A 183 6.85 7.23 20.73
N TRP A 184 6.46 5.97 20.55
CA TRP A 184 5.45 5.56 19.57
C TRP A 184 4.01 5.59 20.11
N ASP A 185 3.82 5.74 21.42
CA ASP A 185 2.52 5.53 22.09
C ASP A 185 1.40 6.45 21.59
N GLU A 186 1.70 7.71 21.25
CA GLU A 186 0.70 8.62 20.68
C GLU A 186 0.27 8.16 19.27
N ALA A 187 1.21 7.71 18.43
CA ALA A 187 0.87 7.17 17.11
C ALA A 187 0.05 5.86 17.20
N LEU A 188 0.40 4.98 18.15
CA LEU A 188 -0.34 3.75 18.48
C LEU A 188 -1.73 4.02 19.08
N THR A 189 -1.94 5.21 19.64
CA THR A 189 -3.25 5.68 20.15
C THR A 189 -4.05 6.33 19.03
N ALA A 190 -3.47 7.27 18.30
CA ALA A 190 -4.11 8.01 17.19
C ALA A 190 -4.69 7.09 16.12
N ILE A 191 -4.01 5.99 15.78
CA ILE A 191 -4.51 5.02 14.79
C ILE A 191 -5.84 4.37 15.19
N THR A 192 -6.14 4.27 16.48
CA THR A 192 -7.42 3.73 16.98
C THR A 192 -8.60 4.68 16.78
N ARG A 193 -8.32 5.98 16.59
CA ARG A 193 -9.31 7.06 16.37
C ARG A 193 -9.46 7.42 14.89
N ALA A 194 -8.40 7.23 14.09
CA ALA A 194 -8.37 7.56 12.67
C ALA A 194 -9.41 6.83 11.80
N PHE A 195 -10.03 5.74 12.28
CA PHE A 195 -10.91 4.87 11.52
C PHE A 195 -12.12 4.38 12.32
N GLN A 196 -13.24 4.17 11.63
CA GLN A 196 -14.44 3.50 12.16
C GLN A 196 -14.74 2.28 11.27
N PRO A 197 -14.02 1.15 11.46
CA PRO A 197 -14.17 -0.03 10.62
C PRO A 197 -15.50 -0.74 10.86
N ILE A 198 -16.02 -1.40 9.83
CA ILE A 198 -17.24 -2.23 9.93
C ILE A 198 -16.93 -3.64 10.48
N THR A 199 -17.95 -4.30 11.02
CA THR A 199 -17.95 -5.76 11.22
C THR A 199 -18.52 -6.45 9.98
N ASP A 200 -17.81 -7.44 9.46
CA ASP A 200 -18.28 -8.30 8.35
C ASP A 200 -17.87 -9.78 8.57
N GLN A 201 -18.16 -10.64 7.60
CA GLN A 201 -17.77 -12.06 7.62
C GLN A 201 -16.25 -12.32 7.59
N ARG A 202 -15.41 -11.30 7.33
CA ARG A 202 -13.94 -11.41 7.37
C ARG A 202 -13.40 -11.08 8.76
N ALA A 203 -13.88 -9.99 9.36
CA ALA A 203 -13.44 -9.55 10.68
C ALA A 203 -14.43 -8.58 11.35
N SER A 204 -14.47 -8.61 12.68
CA SER A 204 -15.14 -7.60 13.49
C SER A 204 -14.42 -6.24 13.46
N ALA A 205 -15.17 -5.17 13.70
CA ALA A 205 -14.62 -3.82 13.85
C ALA A 205 -13.51 -3.75 14.91
N ALA A 206 -13.71 -4.41 16.06
CA ALA A 206 -12.73 -4.49 17.14
C ALA A 206 -11.43 -5.19 16.71
N TYR A 207 -11.53 -6.32 15.99
CA TYR A 207 -10.35 -7.00 15.44
C TYR A 207 -9.60 -6.10 14.43
N ARG A 208 -10.33 -5.43 13.54
CA ARG A 208 -9.74 -4.49 12.56
C ARG A 208 -8.97 -3.35 13.24
N ALA A 209 -9.53 -2.76 14.30
CA ALA A 209 -8.87 -1.71 15.07
C ALA A 209 -7.58 -2.20 15.78
N VAL A 210 -7.64 -3.36 16.44
CA VAL A 210 -6.45 -3.98 17.07
C VAL A 210 -5.38 -4.31 16.03
N VAL A 211 -5.76 -4.88 14.89
CA VAL A 211 -4.81 -5.15 13.78
C VAL A 211 -4.20 -3.86 13.24
N ALA A 212 -4.97 -2.81 13.01
CA ALA A 212 -4.43 -1.54 12.51
C ALA A 212 -3.36 -0.97 13.44
N ARG A 213 -3.61 -0.93 14.76
CA ARG A 213 -2.59 -0.55 15.77
C ARG A 213 -1.36 -1.45 15.71
N ASN A 214 -1.56 -2.77 15.66
CA ASN A 214 -0.45 -3.72 15.64
C ASN A 214 0.37 -3.66 14.35
N LEU A 215 -0.22 -3.23 13.22
CA LEU A 215 0.51 -2.97 11.98
C LEU A 215 1.38 -1.72 12.06
N VAL A 216 0.95 -0.66 12.75
CA VAL A 216 1.81 0.51 13.06
C VAL A 216 3.00 0.06 13.90
N PHE A 217 2.76 -0.65 14.99
CA PHE A 217 3.82 -1.18 15.86
C PHE A 217 4.81 -2.06 15.06
N LYS A 218 4.29 -3.02 14.29
CA LYS A 218 5.11 -3.92 13.45
C LYS A 218 5.91 -3.15 12.39
N ALA A 219 5.36 -2.10 11.78
CA ALA A 219 6.09 -1.27 10.83
C ALA A 219 7.32 -0.63 11.49
N LEU A 220 7.12 -0.02 12.66
CA LEU A 220 8.19 0.64 13.42
C LEU A 220 9.25 -0.36 13.88
N THR A 221 8.86 -1.54 14.37
CA THR A 221 9.80 -2.62 14.71
C THR A 221 10.57 -3.16 13.49
N GLU A 222 9.92 -3.37 12.34
CA GLU A 222 10.59 -3.81 11.09
C GLU A 222 11.52 -2.77 10.48
N ILE A 223 11.37 -1.50 10.86
CA ILE A 223 12.21 -0.40 10.39
C ILE A 223 13.38 -0.20 11.37
N ALA A 224 13.11 -0.18 12.68
CA ALA A 224 14.13 -0.09 13.73
C ALA A 224 15.12 -1.27 13.69
N GLY A 225 14.64 -2.49 13.41
CA GLY A 225 15.47 -3.70 13.35
C GLY A 225 16.31 -3.87 12.07
N GLY A 226 16.21 -2.95 11.09
CA GLY A 226 16.95 -3.02 9.82
C GLY A 226 16.44 -4.09 8.85
N ASP A 227 16.63 -5.38 9.15
CA ASP A 227 16.17 -6.48 8.29
C ASP A 227 14.72 -6.88 8.57
N GLY A 228 13.80 -6.26 7.80
CA GLY A 228 12.38 -6.57 7.83
C GLY A 228 12.01 -8.00 7.41
N ARG A 229 12.92 -8.80 6.82
CA ARG A 229 12.61 -10.18 6.39
C ARG A 229 12.37 -11.12 7.57
N THR A 230 13.10 -10.92 8.67
CA THR A 230 13.07 -11.79 9.87
C THR A 230 11.70 -11.95 10.52
N SER A 231 10.80 -10.96 10.37
CA SER A 231 9.48 -10.95 10.99
C SER A 231 8.31 -11.13 9.99
N ARG A 232 8.63 -11.45 8.73
CA ARG A 232 7.64 -11.67 7.68
C ARG A 232 7.40 -13.15 7.46
N LEU A 233 6.17 -13.56 7.70
CA LEU A 233 5.67 -14.82 7.17
C LEU A 233 5.66 -14.69 5.65
N VAL A 234 6.49 -15.48 4.98
CA VAL A 234 6.57 -15.60 3.52
C VAL A 234 6.43 -17.07 3.16
N GLY A 235 5.70 -17.37 2.08
CA GLY A 235 5.64 -18.72 1.55
C GLY A 235 7.02 -19.12 1.05
N GLN A 236 7.64 -20.14 1.66
CA GLN A 236 8.80 -20.77 1.07
C GLN A 236 8.36 -21.50 -0.20
N CYS A 237 8.56 -20.85 -1.35
CA CYS A 237 8.54 -21.55 -2.62
C CYS A 237 9.75 -22.49 -2.62
N VAL A 238 9.53 -23.73 -2.18
CA VAL A 238 10.54 -24.79 -2.32
C VAL A 238 10.80 -24.91 -3.81
N THR A 239 11.99 -24.50 -4.25
CA THR A 239 12.44 -24.74 -5.60
C THR A 239 12.43 -26.25 -5.78
N LEU A 240 11.43 -26.78 -6.48
CA LEU A 240 11.49 -28.15 -6.96
C LEU A 240 12.72 -28.22 -7.85
N GLN A 241 13.81 -28.78 -7.33
CA GLN A 241 14.91 -29.22 -8.17
C GLN A 241 14.27 -30.16 -9.18
N ALA A 242 14.41 -29.82 -10.47
CA ALA A 242 13.96 -30.69 -11.52
C ALA A 242 14.64 -32.05 -11.29
N ALA A 243 13.84 -33.10 -11.11
CA ALA A 243 14.37 -34.44 -11.13
C ALA A 243 14.96 -34.67 -12.53
N GLU A 244 16.23 -35.05 -12.57
CA GLU A 244 16.96 -35.46 -13.77
C GLU A 244 16.37 -36.75 -14.38
#